data_AF-W9KNV6-F1
#
_entry.id   AF-W9KNV6-F1
#
_cell.length_a   1.000
_cell.length_b   1.000
_cell.length_c   1.000
_cell.angle_alpha   90.00
_cell.angle_beta   90.00
_cell.angle_gamma   90.00
#
_symmetry.space_group_name_H-M   'P 1'
#
loop_
_entity.id
_entity.type
_entity.pdbx_description
1 polymer ?
#
loop_
_entity_poly.entity_id
_entity_poly.type
_entity_poly.pdbx_seq_one_letter_code
_entity_poly.pdbx_strand_id
1 'polypeptide(L)'
;MSSLPFKVSIQVFLAIPESMTDKHVQLNDPTIMHEASLLNDPGSAQIWASCPANEVADVDQYVETFHAAFEKYRRVNPRERAKILLKWHELVTNAREDIAKIVVYETGNPMLEAVDEVDYALGFAWWFAGEAERIRGSIAQASI
;
A
#
# COMPACT_ATOMS: atom_id res chain seq x y z
N MET A 1 -1.98 -24.48 -11.75
CA MET A 1 -1.68 -23.10 -11.35
C MET A 1 -0.17 -22.96 -11.33
N SER A 2 0.42 -22.37 -12.37
CA SER A 2 1.86 -22.10 -12.41
C SER A 2 2.22 -21.23 -11.21
N SER A 3 3.25 -21.62 -10.46
CA SER A 3 3.80 -20.81 -9.39
C SER A 3 4.17 -19.44 -9.97
N LEU A 4 3.58 -18.38 -9.42
CA LEU A 4 3.89 -17.01 -9.83
C LEU A 4 5.41 -16.77 -9.68
N PRO A 5 6.06 -16.01 -10.58
CA PRO A 5 7.51 -15.85 -10.61
C PRO A 5 8.08 -14.95 -9.49
N PHE A 6 7.28 -14.61 -8.47
CA PHE A 6 7.60 -13.67 -7.40
C PHE A 6 7.42 -14.31 -6.02
N LYS A 7 8.26 -13.91 -5.06
CA LYS A 7 8.22 -14.40 -3.67
C LYS A 7 7.38 -13.50 -2.76
N VAL A 8 6.93 -12.35 -3.25
CA VAL A 8 6.10 -11.40 -2.50
C VAL A 8 4.72 -11.99 -2.26
N SER A 9 4.41 -12.28 -1.00
CA SER A 9 3.03 -12.42 -0.54
C SER A 9 2.43 -11.03 -0.37
N ILE A 10 1.18 -10.82 -0.83
CA ILE A 10 0.42 -9.55 -0.68
C ILE A 10 0.41 -9.03 0.78
N GLN A 11 0.70 -9.90 1.76
CA GLN A 11 0.93 -9.54 3.16
C GLN A 11 2.01 -8.46 3.37
N VAL A 12 2.93 -8.23 2.41
CA VAL A 12 3.90 -7.13 2.46
C VAL A 12 3.23 -5.74 2.48
N PHE A 13 2.02 -5.60 1.92
CA PHE A 13 1.26 -4.35 1.90
C PHE A 13 0.47 -4.07 3.19
N LEU A 14 0.37 -5.04 4.10
CA LEU A 14 -0.38 -4.91 5.36
C LEU A 14 0.52 -4.57 6.55
N ALA A 15 1.51 -3.68 6.37
CA ALA A 15 2.31 -3.12 7.46
C ALA A 15 1.50 -2.18 8.40
N ILE A 16 0.20 -2.42 8.54
CA ILE A 16 -0.64 -1.80 9.55
C ILE A 16 -0.38 -2.55 10.85
N PRO A 17 -0.02 -1.87 11.96
CA PRO A 17 0.13 -2.53 13.24
C PRO A 17 -1.14 -3.32 13.59
N GLU A 18 -1.03 -4.52 14.15
CA GLU A 18 -2.19 -5.31 14.60
C GLU A 18 -3.09 -4.56 15.60
N SER A 19 -2.54 -3.54 16.28
CA SER A 19 -3.29 -2.64 17.17
C SER A 19 -4.21 -1.65 16.42
N MET A 20 -4.06 -1.52 15.11
CA MET A 20 -4.81 -0.61 14.24
C MET A 20 -5.75 -1.35 13.29
N THR A 21 -5.58 -2.66 13.12
CA THR A 21 -6.55 -3.54 12.47
C THR A 21 -7.53 -4.08 13.53
N ASP A 22 -8.81 -3.70 13.44
CA ASP A 22 -9.84 -4.54 14.08
C ASP A 22 -9.81 -5.90 13.38
N LYS A 23 -10.11 -6.98 14.11
CA LYS A 23 -10.25 -8.35 13.55
C LYS A 23 -11.25 -8.44 12.39
N HIS A 24 -12.03 -7.39 12.13
CA HIS A 24 -13.00 -7.25 11.06
C HIS A 24 -12.50 -6.45 9.84
N VAL A 25 -11.32 -5.82 9.88
CA VAL A 25 -10.73 -5.12 8.73
C VAL A 25 -9.79 -6.07 8.01
N GLN A 26 -10.36 -7.15 7.46
CA GLN A 26 -9.71 -7.89 6.39
C GLN A 26 -9.97 -7.08 5.11
N LEU A 27 -8.97 -6.35 4.61
CA LEU A 27 -9.01 -5.82 3.23
C LEU A 27 -9.17 -6.97 2.19
N ASN A 28 -9.01 -8.23 2.64
CA ASN A 28 -9.29 -9.46 1.94
C ASN A 28 -10.47 -10.24 2.54
N ASP A 29 -11.59 -9.60 2.89
CA ASP A 29 -12.79 -10.35 3.25
C ASP A 29 -13.31 -11.08 1.99
N PRO A 30 -13.20 -12.43 1.91
CA PRO A 30 -13.54 -13.19 0.70
C PRO A 30 -15.03 -13.08 0.32
N THR A 31 -15.85 -12.52 1.22
CA THR A 31 -17.28 -12.29 1.03
C THR A 31 -17.60 -11.09 0.14
N ILE A 32 -16.64 -10.17 -0.08
CA ILE A 32 -16.78 -8.93 -0.88
C ILE A 32 -16.10 -9.07 -2.26
N MET A 33 -15.35 -10.15 -2.49
CA MET A 33 -14.57 -10.33 -3.70
C MET A 33 -15.46 -10.79 -4.86
N HIS A 34 -15.70 -9.91 -5.84
CA HIS A 34 -16.42 -10.24 -7.08
C HIS A 34 -15.52 -10.93 -8.12
N GLU A 35 -16.05 -11.12 -9.33
CA GLU A 35 -15.38 -11.83 -10.43
C GLU A 35 -13.95 -11.29 -10.67
N ALA A 36 -13.01 -12.23 -10.78
CA ALA A 36 -11.60 -11.91 -10.91
C ALA A 36 -11.28 -11.40 -12.32
N SER A 37 -10.88 -10.13 -12.42
CA SER A 37 -10.31 -9.57 -13.63
C SER A 37 -8.95 -10.23 -13.93
N LEU A 38 -8.76 -10.67 -15.17
CA LEU A 38 -7.53 -11.33 -15.60
C LEU A 38 -6.53 -10.25 -16.05
N LEU A 39 -5.31 -10.31 -15.51
CA LEU A 39 -4.21 -9.41 -15.89
C LEU A 39 -3.36 -10.08 -16.98
N ASN A 40 -3.24 -9.38 -18.11
CA ASN A 40 -2.40 -9.77 -19.23
C ASN A 40 -1.04 -9.06 -19.18
N ASP A 41 0.02 -9.76 -19.52
CA ASP A 41 1.35 -9.19 -19.70
C ASP A 41 1.41 -8.53 -21.08
N PRO A 42 1.67 -7.20 -21.19
CA PRO A 42 1.75 -6.51 -22.48
C PRO A 42 2.85 -7.05 -23.40
N GLY A 43 3.94 -7.59 -22.84
CA GLY A 43 5.08 -8.08 -23.62
C GLY A 43 4.84 -9.45 -24.26
N SER A 44 4.09 -10.33 -23.60
CA SER A 44 3.82 -11.70 -24.08
C SER A 44 2.36 -11.96 -24.47
N ALA A 45 1.45 -11.04 -24.15
CA ALA A 45 0.00 -11.20 -24.25
C ALA A 45 -0.58 -12.39 -23.46
N GLN A 46 0.17 -12.96 -22.52
CA GLN A 46 -0.27 -14.06 -21.68
C GLN A 46 -0.89 -13.56 -20.37
N ILE A 47 -1.90 -14.27 -19.88
CA ILE A 47 -2.47 -14.01 -18.56
C ILE A 47 -1.50 -14.52 -17.50
N TRP A 48 -1.08 -13.64 -16.59
CA TRP A 48 -0.11 -13.98 -15.54
C TRP A 48 -0.70 -13.87 -14.13
N ALA A 49 -1.75 -13.08 -13.92
CA ALA A 49 -2.41 -12.92 -12.63
C ALA A 49 -3.92 -12.70 -12.77
N SER A 50 -4.65 -12.80 -11.65
CA SER A 50 -6.07 -12.46 -11.56
C SER A 50 -6.32 -11.64 -10.29
N CYS A 51 -7.04 -10.53 -10.40
CA CYS A 51 -7.38 -9.65 -9.29
C CYS A 51 -8.90 -9.47 -9.21
N PRO A 52 -9.56 -9.73 -8.06
CA PRO A 52 -10.98 -9.43 -7.89
C PRO A 52 -11.25 -7.94 -8.13
N ALA A 53 -12.28 -7.64 -8.90
CA ALA A 53 -12.73 -6.26 -9.09
C ALA A 53 -13.79 -5.94 -8.02
N ASN A 54 -13.67 -4.77 -7.38
CA ASN A 54 -14.73 -4.29 -6.49
C ASN A 54 -15.86 -3.64 -7.31
N GLU A 55 -17.09 -3.76 -6.85
CA GLU A 55 -18.28 -3.14 -7.45
C GLU A 55 -18.71 -1.87 -6.70
N VAL A 56 -19.61 -1.10 -7.31
CA VAL A 56 -20.15 0.13 -6.72
C VAL A 56 -20.82 -0.14 -5.36
N ALA A 57 -21.42 -1.32 -5.19
CA ALA A 57 -22.08 -1.70 -3.95
C ALA A 57 -21.13 -1.87 -2.76
N ASP A 58 -19.85 -2.14 -2.99
CA ASP A 58 -18.88 -2.38 -1.91
C ASP A 58 -18.33 -1.07 -1.33
N VAL A 59 -18.45 0.04 -2.08
CA VAL A 59 -17.80 1.32 -1.77
C VAL A 59 -18.20 1.84 -0.40
N ASP A 60 -19.49 1.81 -0.07
CA ASP A 60 -20.00 2.33 1.21
C ASP A 60 -19.40 1.56 2.39
N GLN A 61 -19.32 0.23 2.28
CA GLN A 61 -18.71 -0.62 3.32
C GLN A 61 -17.22 -0.33 3.50
N TYR A 62 -16.48 -0.13 2.41
CA TYR A 62 -15.07 0.25 2.49
C TYR A 62 -14.89 1.64 3.13
N VAL A 63 -15.74 2.61 2.78
CA VAL A 63 -15.68 3.98 3.34
C VAL A 63 -15.91 3.96 4.85
N GLU A 64 -16.93 3.23 5.32
CA GLU A 64 -17.20 3.07 6.76
C GLU A 64 -16.01 2.45 7.49
N THR A 65 -15.42 1.42 6.89
CA THR A 65 -14.25 0.71 7.43
C THR A 65 -13.03 1.61 7.54
N PHE A 66 -12.70 2.36 6.48
CA PHE A 66 -11.60 3.31 6.48
C PHE A 66 -11.82 4.48 7.44
N HIS A 67 -13.06 4.95 7.58
CA HIS A 67 -13.40 6.00 8.53
C HIS A 67 -13.14 5.56 9.97
N ALA A 68 -13.55 4.33 10.34
CA ALA A 68 -13.28 3.76 11.65
C ALA A 68 -11.77 3.60 11.92
N ALA A 69 -11.01 3.14 10.93
CA ALA A 69 -9.54 3.05 11.03
C ALA A 69 -8.88 4.43 11.17
N PHE A 70 -9.35 5.44 10.43
CA PHE A 70 -8.85 6.81 10.51
C PHE A 70 -9.08 7.42 11.90
N GLU A 71 -10.24 7.20 12.52
CA GLU A 71 -10.53 7.68 13.88
C GLU A 71 -9.54 7.14 14.92
N LYS A 72 -9.02 5.93 14.71
CA LYS A 72 -7.92 5.38 15.52
C LYS A 72 -6.57 6.00 15.12
N TYR A 73 -6.27 6.02 13.82
CA TYR A 73 -4.98 6.48 13.29
C TYR A 73 -4.66 7.95 13.61
N ARG A 74 -5.66 8.83 13.55
CA ARG A 74 -5.49 10.27 13.82
C ARG A 74 -4.98 10.58 15.24
N ARG A 75 -5.15 9.64 16.19
CA ARG A 75 -4.69 9.78 17.58
C ARG A 75 -3.29 9.20 17.81
N VAL A 76 -2.71 8.53 16.82
CA VAL A 76 -1.38 7.91 16.96
C VAL A 76 -0.29 8.96 16.99
N ASN A 77 0.66 8.75 17.91
CA ASN A 77 1.78 9.64 18.12
C ASN A 77 2.60 9.82 16.82
N PRO A 78 3.01 11.06 16.48
CA PRO A 78 3.89 11.36 15.35
C PRO A 78 5.07 10.39 15.15
N ARG A 79 5.76 10.04 16.23
CA ARG A 79 6.91 9.13 16.22
C ARG A 79 6.52 7.69 15.87
N GLU A 80 5.37 7.23 16.34
CA GLU A 80 4.88 5.88 15.99
C GLU A 80 4.46 5.84 14.52
N ARG A 81 3.86 6.91 13.99
CA ARG A 81 3.57 7.02 12.54
C ARG A 81 4.86 6.98 11.70
N ALA A 82 5.90 7.69 12.13
CA ALA A 82 7.21 7.66 11.47
C ALA A 82 7.81 6.24 11.46
N LYS A 83 7.74 5.50 12.57
CA LYS A 83 8.20 4.10 12.64
C LYS A 83 7.45 3.19 11.68
N ILE A 84 6.13 3.35 11.55
CA ILE A 84 5.32 2.57 10.59
C ILE A 84 5.80 2.83 9.16
N LEU A 85 6.00 4.10 8.78
CA LEU A 85 6.48 4.47 7.44
C LEU A 85 7.89 3.94 7.16
N LEU A 86 8.79 3.99 8.15
CA LEU A 86 10.13 3.40 8.03
C LEU A 86 10.08 1.87 7.90
N LYS A 87 9.18 1.21 8.63
CA LYS A 87 9.00 -0.24 8.49
C LYS A 87 8.48 -0.61 7.10
N TRP A 88 7.55 0.17 6.57
CA TRP A 88 7.06 -0.01 5.20
C TRP A 88 8.17 0.19 4.17
N HIS A 89 8.99 1.24 4.32
CA HIS A 89 10.17 1.46 3.48
C HIS A 89 11.13 0.26 3.49
N GLU A 90 11.43 -0.30 4.67
CA GLU A 90 12.27 -1.50 4.80
C GLU A 90 11.66 -2.71 4.08
N LEU A 91 10.35 -2.94 4.24
CA LEU A 91 9.64 -4.06 3.61
C LEU A 91 9.65 -3.94 2.08
N VAL A 92 9.37 -2.75 1.54
CA VAL A 92 9.39 -2.49 0.10
C VAL A 92 10.82 -2.61 -0.45
N THR A 93 11.83 -2.13 0.28
CA THR A 93 13.25 -2.28 -0.09
C THR A 93 13.65 -3.76 -0.20
N ASN A 94 13.25 -4.58 0.78
CA ASN A 94 13.52 -6.01 0.77
C ASN A 94 12.78 -6.75 -0.37
N ALA A 95 11.65 -6.21 -0.83
CA ALA A 95 10.84 -6.74 -1.92
C ALA A 95 11.08 -6.05 -3.28
N ARG A 96 12.08 -5.15 -3.37
CA ARG A 96 12.30 -4.23 -4.50
C ARG A 96 12.27 -4.90 -5.87
N GLU A 97 13.07 -5.96 -6.05
CA GLU A 97 13.16 -6.66 -7.33
C GLU A 97 11.86 -7.36 -7.72
N ASP A 98 11.12 -7.90 -6.75
CA ASP A 98 9.86 -8.59 -7.02
C ASP A 98 8.73 -7.59 -7.33
N ILE A 99 8.72 -6.42 -6.67
CA ILE A 99 7.79 -5.33 -7.01
C ILE A 99 8.11 -4.79 -8.41
N ALA A 100 9.37 -4.61 -8.76
CA ALA A 100 9.77 -4.18 -10.10
C ALA A 100 9.30 -5.20 -11.17
N LYS A 101 9.39 -6.51 -10.92
CA LYS A 101 8.83 -7.52 -11.83
C LYS A 101 7.32 -7.35 -12.01
N ILE A 102 6.59 -7.08 -10.93
CA ILE A 102 5.13 -6.82 -11.01
C ILE A 102 4.87 -5.63 -11.93
N VAL A 103 5.59 -4.51 -11.77
CA VAL A 103 5.48 -3.35 -12.66
C VAL A 103 5.72 -3.74 -14.12
N VAL A 104 6.79 -4.52 -14.40
CA VAL A 104 7.07 -5.00 -15.76
C VAL A 104 5.92 -5.83 -16.32
N TYR A 105 5.36 -6.76 -15.54
CA TYR A 105 4.25 -7.61 -15.98
C TYR A 105 2.91 -6.87 -16.11
N GLU A 106 2.71 -5.77 -15.39
CA GLU A 106 1.50 -4.93 -15.49
C GLU A 106 1.57 -3.93 -16.62
N THR A 107 2.71 -3.27 -16.82
CA THR A 107 2.82 -2.11 -17.72
C THR A 107 3.67 -2.39 -18.96
N GLY A 108 4.52 -3.43 -18.94
CA GLY A 108 5.47 -3.74 -20.01
C GLY A 108 6.74 -2.88 -19.99
N ASN A 109 6.98 -2.11 -18.92
CA ASN A 109 8.19 -1.30 -18.79
C ASN A 109 9.46 -2.17 -18.79
N PRO A 110 10.62 -1.68 -19.29
CA PRO A 110 11.89 -2.36 -19.12
C PRO A 110 12.26 -2.52 -17.63
N MET A 111 12.90 -3.63 -17.27
CA MET A 111 13.25 -3.95 -15.87
C MET A 111 14.06 -2.85 -15.17
N LEU A 112 15.00 -2.20 -15.88
CA LEU A 112 15.79 -1.11 -15.31
C LEU A 112 14.92 0.09 -14.93
N GLU A 113 13.98 0.47 -15.81
CA GLU A 113 13.06 1.58 -15.57
C GLU A 113 12.08 1.27 -14.44
N ALA A 114 11.54 0.05 -14.40
CA ALA A 114 10.69 -0.41 -13.32
C ALA A 114 11.39 -0.38 -11.95
N VAL A 115 12.68 -0.72 -11.91
CA VAL A 115 13.49 -0.63 -10.68
C VAL A 115 13.68 0.82 -10.26
N ASP A 116 14.00 1.71 -11.20
CA ASP A 116 14.16 3.14 -10.92
C ASP A 116 12.84 3.77 -10.43
N GLU A 117 11.70 3.33 -10.96
CA GLU A 117 10.36 3.75 -10.51
C GLU A 117 10.09 3.33 -9.05
N VAL A 118 10.44 2.09 -8.67
CA VAL A 118 10.32 1.60 -7.30
C VAL A 118 11.23 2.39 -6.35
N ASP A 119 12.47 2.68 -6.74
CA ASP A 119 13.40 3.47 -5.94
C ASP A 119 12.94 4.91 -5.75
N TYR A 120 12.40 5.51 -6.82
CA TYR A 120 11.79 6.83 -6.76
C TYR A 120 10.61 6.84 -5.77
N ALA A 121 9.74 5.82 -5.83
CA ALA A 121 8.61 5.67 -4.91
C ALA A 121 9.06 5.49 -3.44
N LEU A 122 10.10 4.69 -3.20
CA LEU A 122 10.70 4.44 -1.88
C LEU A 122 11.20 5.73 -1.20
N GLY A 123 11.65 6.71 -1.98
CA GLY A 123 12.08 8.02 -1.48
C GLY A 123 10.97 8.77 -0.75
N PHE A 124 9.71 8.67 -1.22
CA PHE A 124 8.59 9.33 -0.57
C PHE A 124 8.30 8.74 0.81
N ALA A 125 8.30 7.41 0.95
CA ALA A 125 8.05 6.74 2.23
C ALA A 125 9.03 7.22 3.31
N TRP A 126 10.31 7.27 2.95
CA TRP A 126 11.37 7.75 3.84
C TRP A 126 11.23 9.25 4.16
N TRP A 127 10.95 10.08 3.15
CA TRP A 127 10.78 11.52 3.35
C TRP A 127 9.60 11.84 4.27
N PHE A 128 8.43 11.24 4.02
CA PHE A 128 7.22 11.42 4.84
C PHE A 128 7.38 10.87 6.26
N ALA A 129 8.20 9.83 6.46
CA ALA A 129 8.54 9.37 7.81
C ALA A 129 9.21 10.49 8.63
N GLY A 130 10.13 11.24 8.01
CA GLY A 130 10.75 12.40 8.64
C GLY A 130 9.75 13.54 8.86
N GLU A 131 8.86 13.78 7.91
CA GLU A 131 7.86 14.87 8.01
C GLU A 131 6.78 14.59 9.05
N ALA A 132 6.47 13.32 9.30
CA ALA A 132 5.48 12.92 10.30
C ALA A 132 5.74 13.51 11.70
N GLU A 133 7.00 13.75 12.07
CA GLU A 133 7.42 14.36 13.34
C GLU A 133 7.59 15.90 13.29
N ARG A 134 7.53 16.51 12.11
CA ARG A 134 7.80 17.96 11.91
C ARG A 134 6.56 18.83 11.81
N ILE A 135 5.38 18.23 11.74
CA ILE A 135 4.10 18.94 11.70
C ILE A 135 3.97 19.84 12.94
N ARG A 136 3.89 21.15 12.72
CA ARG A 136 3.74 22.17 13.77
C ARG A 136 2.57 23.09 13.46
N GLY A 137 1.85 23.51 14.50
CA GLY A 137 0.86 24.58 14.41
C GLY A 137 1.49 25.96 14.60
N SER A 138 0.70 27.01 14.37
CA SER A 138 1.05 28.40 14.69
C SER A 138 0.22 28.90 15.87
N ILE A 139 0.78 29.85 16.62
CA ILE A 139 0.07 30.58 17.69
C ILE A 139 0.20 32.07 17.33
N ALA A 140 -0.92 32.79 17.28
CA ALA A 140 -0.94 34.24 17.10
C ALA A 140 -1.11 34.93 18.45
N GLN A 141 -0.33 35.98 18.70
CA GLN A 141 -0.46 36.79 19.90
C GLN A 141 -1.48 37.91 19.64
N ALA A 142 -2.46 38.06 20.53
CA ALA A 142 -3.43 39.15 20.43
C ALA A 142 -2.73 40.51 20.60
N SER A 143 -3.12 41.49 19.79
CA SER A 143 -2.68 42.88 19.98
C SER A 143 -3.28 43.38 21.29
N ILE A 144 -2.41 43.68 22.26
CA ILE A 144 -2.77 44.35 23.53
C ILE A 144 -3.03 45.83 23.23
#